data_AF-A0A1E3H1M9-F1
#
_entry.id   AF-A0A1E3H1M9-F1
#
_cell.length_a   1.000
_cell.length_b   1.000
_cell.length_c   1.000
_cell.angle_alpha   90.00
_cell.angle_beta   90.00
_cell.angle_gamma   90.00
#
_symmetry.space_group_name_H-M   'P 1'
#
loop_
_entity.id
_entity.type
_entity.pdbx_description
1 polymer ?
#
loop_
_entity_poly.entity_id
_entity_poly.type
_entity_poly.pdbx_seq_one_letter_code
_entity_poly.pdbx_strand_id
1 'polypeptide(L)'
;MSSERIVYVNGAYVAASAASVSVFDRGFLFADAVYEVTTVLDGRLIDFAGHVARLHRSLGELQMTLPVSEADLLAIHRKLVADNGVTEGLVYLQISRGSAERDFGFPDPAVPPTIVLFTQNKTLIDSPMARRGAKIVLVDDLRWGRCDIKTVQLLYPSLAKMAAKEQGADDAWLVRDGLVTEGTSNNAHIVTTDGRIVTRHLGPDILSGITRAAMLRIAHEQGLVIEERGFTPDEAKAAAEASSPRDDLRHGGGVDRRHADRRRHARPRREPPARGLYRREPEDGDLIAAVPRRPPVQPNTVFGKWKDTTKFGTSTISLIRRSPATEQSM
;
A
#
# COMPACT_ATOMS: atom_id res chain seq x y z
N MET A 1 2.03 -10.63 29.98
CA MET A 1 2.82 -11.00 28.79
C MET A 1 1.97 -10.65 27.58
N SER A 2 2.54 -10.11 26.49
CA SER A 2 1.77 -10.09 25.23
C SER A 2 1.56 -11.52 24.81
N SER A 3 0.33 -11.94 24.52
CA SER A 3 0.12 -13.17 23.76
C SER A 3 0.84 -13.05 22.42
N GLU A 4 1.38 -14.16 21.94
CA GLU A 4 1.93 -14.21 20.61
C GLU A 4 0.83 -14.01 19.56
N ARG A 5 1.15 -13.39 18.43
CA ARG A 5 0.19 -13.20 17.34
C ARG A 5 -0.29 -14.56 16.84
N ILE A 6 -1.61 -14.73 16.76
CA ILE A 6 -2.25 -15.87 16.11
C ILE A 6 -2.43 -15.56 14.62
N VAL A 7 -2.10 -16.53 13.78
CA VAL A 7 -2.30 -16.50 12.32
C VAL A 7 -3.07 -17.75 11.90
N TYR A 8 -3.67 -17.70 10.71
CA TYR A 8 -4.38 -18.84 10.13
C TYR A 8 -3.58 -19.39 8.94
N VAL A 9 -3.38 -20.71 8.92
CA VAL A 9 -2.73 -21.43 7.82
C VAL A 9 -3.49 -22.72 7.57
N ASN A 10 -4.02 -22.92 6.36
CA ASN A 10 -4.63 -24.18 5.90
C ASN A 10 -5.58 -24.85 6.91
N GLY A 11 -6.52 -24.09 7.49
CA GLY A 11 -7.49 -24.59 8.48
C GLY A 11 -7.10 -24.38 9.94
N ALA A 12 -5.81 -24.23 10.25
CA ALA A 12 -5.30 -24.15 11.62
C ALA A 12 -5.05 -22.71 12.08
N TYR A 13 -5.44 -22.39 13.32
CA TYR A 13 -5.01 -21.19 14.03
C TYR A 13 -3.75 -21.52 14.83
N VAL A 14 -2.63 -20.89 14.48
CA VAL A 14 -1.31 -21.18 15.05
C VAL A 14 -0.62 -19.91 15.53
N ALA A 15 0.32 -20.06 16.46
CA ALA A 15 1.23 -18.98 16.85
C ALA A 15 2.11 -18.58 15.65
N ALA A 16 2.38 -17.29 15.46
CA ALA A 16 3.08 -16.78 14.29
C ALA A 16 4.49 -17.37 14.08
N SER A 17 5.19 -17.73 15.15
CA SER A 17 6.50 -18.40 15.10
C SER A 17 6.42 -19.88 14.66
N ALA A 18 5.26 -20.52 14.80
CA ALA A 18 5.01 -21.90 14.39
C ALA A 18 4.35 -22.00 12.99
N ALA A 19 4.00 -20.87 12.39
CA ALA A 19 3.40 -20.83 11.07
C ALA A 19 4.43 -21.18 9.98
N SER A 20 4.07 -22.11 9.09
CA SER A 20 4.93 -22.53 7.98
C SER A 20 4.11 -22.78 6.71
N VAL A 21 4.77 -22.64 5.57
CA VAL A 21 4.30 -23.05 4.24
C VAL A 21 5.38 -23.92 3.60
N SER A 22 5.02 -24.76 2.64
CA SER A 22 6.00 -25.60 1.94
C SER A 22 6.97 -24.75 1.14
N VAL A 23 8.24 -25.17 1.07
CA VAL A 23 9.22 -24.61 0.11
C VAL A 23 8.84 -24.94 -1.35
N PHE A 24 7.96 -25.94 -1.54
CA PHE A 24 7.37 -26.32 -2.82
C PHE A 24 6.04 -25.59 -3.11
N ASP A 25 5.65 -24.62 -2.29
CA ASP A 25 4.46 -23.82 -2.54
C ASP A 25 4.68 -22.92 -3.77
N ARG A 26 3.76 -22.96 -4.73
CA ARG A 26 3.89 -22.21 -5.99
C ARG A 26 3.78 -20.70 -5.79
N GLY A 27 3.17 -20.24 -4.71
CA GLY A 27 3.20 -18.84 -4.29
C GLY A 27 4.61 -18.39 -3.89
N PHE A 28 5.42 -19.27 -3.29
CA PHE A 28 6.82 -19.01 -2.98
C PHE A 28 7.73 -19.16 -4.21
N LEU A 29 7.52 -20.19 -5.03
CA LEU A 29 8.40 -20.51 -6.16
C LEU A 29 8.18 -19.65 -7.41
N PHE A 30 6.94 -19.21 -7.67
CA PHE A 30 6.53 -18.58 -8.93
C PHE A 30 5.70 -17.31 -8.76
N ALA A 31 5.40 -16.88 -7.53
CA ALA A 31 4.38 -15.87 -7.23
C ALA A 31 2.98 -16.24 -7.78
N ASP A 32 2.71 -17.54 -7.90
CA ASP A 32 1.44 -18.13 -8.35
C ASP A 32 0.40 -18.11 -7.22
N ALA A 33 0.06 -16.89 -6.82
CA ALA A 33 -0.81 -16.57 -5.69
C ALA A 33 -1.45 -15.18 -5.83
N VAL A 34 -2.61 -15.01 -5.21
CA VAL A 34 -3.30 -13.74 -5.03
C VAL A 34 -3.31 -13.34 -3.55
N TYR A 35 -3.50 -12.05 -3.28
CA TYR A 35 -3.60 -11.56 -1.90
C TYR A 35 -4.64 -10.44 -1.75
N GLU A 36 -5.16 -10.29 -0.54
CA GLU A 36 -6.01 -9.19 -0.11
C GLU A 36 -5.50 -8.55 1.18
N VAL A 37 -5.91 -7.30 1.41
CA VAL A 37 -5.63 -6.56 2.63
C VAL A 37 -6.91 -5.85 3.03
N THR A 38 -7.62 -6.38 4.03
CA THR A 38 -8.88 -5.82 4.53
C THR A 38 -8.59 -4.90 5.72
N THR A 39 -9.15 -3.69 5.71
CA THR A 39 -8.96 -2.72 6.80
C THR A 39 -9.81 -3.03 8.02
N VAL A 40 -9.26 -2.79 9.22
CA VAL A 40 -9.91 -2.96 10.52
C VAL A 40 -9.95 -1.61 11.25
N LEU A 41 -11.15 -1.13 11.58
CA LEU A 41 -11.37 0.07 12.40
C LEU A 41 -12.41 -0.23 13.49
N ASP A 42 -12.18 0.22 14.71
CA ASP A 42 -12.99 -0.10 15.90
C ASP A 42 -13.29 -1.62 16.04
N GLY A 43 -12.32 -2.46 15.66
CA GLY A 43 -12.44 -3.93 15.65
C GLY A 43 -13.36 -4.50 14.57
N ARG A 44 -13.73 -3.71 13.56
CA ARG A 44 -14.66 -4.08 12.48
C ARG A 44 -13.96 -4.04 11.12
N LEU A 45 -14.28 -5.02 10.27
CA LEU A 45 -13.80 -5.08 8.89
C LEU A 45 -14.51 -4.02 8.04
N ILE A 46 -13.75 -3.26 7.26
CA ILE A 46 -14.24 -2.27 6.30
C ILE A 46 -14.30 -2.90 4.89
N ASP A 47 -15.40 -2.65 4.17
CA ASP A 47 -15.66 -3.08 2.78
C ASP A 47 -15.30 -4.54 2.45
N PHE A 48 -15.45 -5.46 3.41
CA PHE A 48 -15.09 -6.89 3.26
C PHE A 48 -15.70 -7.53 2.00
N ALA A 49 -16.96 -7.22 1.67
CA ALA A 49 -17.62 -7.71 0.45
C ALA A 49 -16.91 -7.24 -0.84
N GLY A 50 -16.38 -6.02 -0.87
CA GLY A 50 -15.58 -5.50 -1.99
C GLY A 50 -14.24 -6.22 -2.11
N HIS A 51 -13.56 -6.49 -0.98
CA HIS A 51 -12.34 -7.30 -0.96
C HIS A 51 -12.59 -8.72 -1.44
N VAL A 52 -13.66 -9.38 -1.00
CA VAL A 52 -14.05 -10.73 -1.46
C VAL A 52 -14.39 -10.76 -2.96
N ALA A 53 -15.14 -9.77 -3.46
CA ALA A 53 -15.43 -9.68 -4.90
C ALA A 53 -14.15 -9.55 -5.76
N ARG A 54 -13.16 -8.76 -5.30
CA ARG A 54 -11.87 -8.62 -6.00
C ARG A 54 -10.97 -9.86 -5.85
N LEU A 55 -11.05 -10.55 -4.71
CA LEU A 55 -10.40 -11.84 -4.51
C LEU A 55 -10.93 -12.87 -5.51
N HIS A 56 -12.25 -13.02 -5.64
CA HIS A 56 -12.86 -13.93 -6.63
C HIS A 56 -12.43 -13.58 -8.06
N ARG A 57 -12.39 -12.30 -8.43
CA ARG A 57 -11.88 -11.90 -9.76
C ARG A 57 -10.43 -12.32 -9.95
N SER A 58 -9.56 -12.01 -8.98
CA SER A 58 -8.13 -12.32 -9.09
C SER A 58 -7.85 -13.82 -9.11
N LEU A 59 -8.60 -14.62 -8.34
CA LEU A 59 -8.57 -16.09 -8.39
C LEU A 59 -9.01 -16.62 -9.76
N GLY A 60 -10.12 -16.09 -10.31
CA GLY A 60 -10.64 -16.48 -11.62
C GLY A 60 -9.66 -16.22 -12.76
N GLU A 61 -9.01 -15.05 -12.76
CA GLU A 61 -7.97 -14.69 -13.74
C GLU A 61 -6.74 -15.61 -13.70
N LEU A 62 -6.46 -16.23 -12.55
CA LEU A 62 -5.40 -17.23 -12.40
C LEU A 62 -5.91 -18.68 -12.46
N GLN A 63 -7.19 -18.92 -12.79
CA GLN A 63 -7.80 -20.25 -12.81
C GLN A 63 -7.62 -21.00 -11.47
N MET A 64 -7.87 -20.29 -10.36
CA MET A 64 -7.80 -20.80 -8.98
C MET A 64 -9.18 -20.72 -8.32
N THR A 65 -9.40 -21.59 -7.32
CA THR A 65 -10.64 -21.62 -6.52
C THR A 65 -10.38 -21.06 -5.11
N LEU A 66 -11.44 -20.54 -4.48
CA LEU A 66 -11.42 -20.20 -3.05
C LEU A 66 -11.53 -21.51 -2.25
N PRO A 67 -10.58 -21.85 -1.35
CA PRO A 67 -10.57 -23.16 -0.66
C PRO A 67 -11.53 -23.24 0.55
N VAL A 68 -12.29 -22.18 0.83
CA VAL A 68 -13.25 -22.05 1.94
C VAL A 68 -14.50 -21.31 1.45
N SER A 69 -15.63 -21.39 2.16
CA SER A 69 -16.78 -20.56 1.82
C SER A 69 -16.54 -19.08 2.19
N GLU A 70 -17.28 -18.15 1.57
CA GLU A 70 -17.22 -16.73 1.95
C GLU A 70 -17.62 -16.50 3.43
N ALA A 71 -18.55 -17.31 3.95
CA ALA A 71 -18.99 -17.27 5.33
C ALA A 71 -17.87 -17.70 6.29
N ASP A 72 -17.15 -18.77 5.95
CA ASP A 72 -15.98 -19.23 6.71
C ASP A 72 -14.84 -18.21 6.62
N LEU A 73 -14.59 -17.62 5.44
CA LEU A 73 -13.59 -16.58 5.25
C LEU A 73 -13.87 -15.36 6.14
N LEU A 74 -15.13 -14.93 6.22
CA LEU A 74 -15.58 -13.86 7.12
C LEU A 74 -15.41 -14.24 8.60
N ALA A 75 -15.72 -15.49 8.97
CA ALA A 75 -15.52 -16.00 10.32
C ALA A 75 -14.02 -16.03 10.69
N ILE A 76 -13.14 -16.45 9.78
CA ILE A 76 -11.68 -16.46 9.97
C ILE A 76 -11.15 -15.04 10.18
N HIS A 77 -11.55 -14.07 9.34
CA HIS A 77 -11.16 -12.67 9.51
C HIS A 77 -11.59 -12.12 10.88
N ARG A 78 -12.86 -12.33 11.27
CA ARG A 78 -13.40 -11.87 12.56
C ARG A 78 -12.69 -12.52 13.75
N LYS A 79 -12.42 -13.83 13.68
CA LYS A 79 -11.71 -14.56 14.72
C LYS A 79 -10.27 -14.07 14.87
N LEU A 80 -9.54 -13.87 13.76
CA LEU A 80 -8.19 -13.32 13.80
C LEU A 80 -8.13 -11.88 14.36
N VAL A 81 -9.13 -11.04 14.06
CA VAL A 81 -9.24 -9.69 14.65
C VAL A 81 -9.46 -9.77 16.16
N ALA A 82 -10.36 -10.64 16.62
CA ALA A 82 -10.66 -10.82 18.04
C ALA A 82 -9.49 -11.45 18.83
N ASP A 83 -8.95 -12.57 18.37
CA ASP A 83 -7.86 -13.31 19.03
C ASP A 83 -6.59 -12.46 19.21
N ASN A 84 -6.32 -11.55 18.26
CA ASN A 84 -5.17 -10.64 18.29
C ASN A 84 -5.46 -9.26 18.91
N GLY A 85 -6.71 -9.00 19.34
CA GLY A 85 -7.12 -7.71 19.92
C GLY A 85 -6.96 -6.51 18.98
N VAL A 86 -7.17 -6.69 17.67
CA VAL A 86 -6.95 -5.64 16.67
C VAL A 86 -8.11 -4.65 16.67
N THR A 87 -7.90 -3.48 17.27
CA THR A 87 -8.87 -2.36 17.20
C THR A 87 -8.67 -1.52 15.95
N GLU A 88 -7.42 -1.29 15.53
CA GLU A 88 -7.03 -0.49 14.38
C GLU A 88 -5.88 -1.19 13.64
N GLY A 89 -6.07 -1.52 12.37
CA GLY A 89 -5.10 -2.32 11.65
C GLY A 89 -5.62 -2.94 10.36
N LEU A 90 -5.02 -4.06 9.98
CA LEU A 90 -5.26 -4.76 8.72
C LEU A 90 -5.35 -6.28 8.96
N VAL A 91 -6.15 -6.97 8.16
CA VAL A 91 -6.06 -8.42 7.93
C VAL A 91 -5.48 -8.65 6.55
N TYR A 92 -4.32 -9.30 6.49
CA TYR A 92 -3.74 -9.81 5.25
C TYR A 92 -4.31 -11.20 4.97
N LEU A 93 -4.63 -11.48 3.70
CA LEU A 93 -5.01 -12.79 3.17
C LEU A 93 -4.13 -13.08 1.96
N GLN A 94 -3.63 -14.30 1.82
CA GLN A 94 -3.00 -14.80 0.60
C GLN A 94 -3.50 -16.20 0.30
N ILE A 95 -3.71 -16.48 -0.99
CA ILE A 95 -4.07 -17.81 -1.52
C ILE A 95 -3.14 -18.13 -2.68
N SER A 96 -2.37 -19.21 -2.59
CA SER A 96 -1.53 -19.73 -3.68
C SER A 96 -2.18 -20.94 -4.35
N ARG A 97 -1.67 -21.35 -5.52
CA ARG A 97 -2.07 -22.61 -6.18
C ARG A 97 -1.70 -23.88 -5.37
N GLY A 98 -1.09 -23.74 -4.20
CA GLY A 98 -0.69 -24.85 -3.34
C GLY A 98 0.71 -25.37 -3.65
N SER A 99 1.01 -26.54 -3.08
CA SER A 99 2.34 -27.16 -3.10
C SER A 99 2.42 -28.32 -4.07
N ALA A 100 3.42 -28.31 -4.95
CA ALA A 100 3.69 -29.38 -5.92
C ALA A 100 5.17 -29.35 -6.35
N GLU A 101 5.63 -30.42 -7.00
CA GLU A 101 6.97 -30.42 -7.61
C GLU A 101 7.17 -29.24 -8.57
N ARG A 102 8.42 -28.77 -8.68
CA ARG A 102 8.73 -27.50 -9.36
C ARG A 102 8.67 -27.62 -10.88
N ASP A 103 7.48 -27.47 -11.43
CA ASP A 103 7.21 -27.32 -12.86
C ASP A 103 6.54 -25.98 -13.19
N PHE A 104 6.69 -25.48 -14.43
CA PHE A 104 5.99 -24.30 -14.92
C PHE A 104 4.51 -24.59 -15.21
N GLY A 105 4.19 -25.80 -15.68
CA GLY A 105 2.83 -26.28 -15.83
C GLY A 105 2.07 -26.21 -14.49
N PHE A 106 0.76 -26.03 -14.58
CA PHE A 106 -0.07 -26.12 -13.39
C PHE A 106 -0.12 -27.58 -12.90
N PRO A 107 -0.12 -27.80 -11.58
CA PRO A 107 -0.25 -29.14 -11.01
C PRO A 107 -1.64 -29.70 -11.27
N ASP A 108 -1.85 -30.97 -10.88
CA ASP A 108 -3.17 -31.59 -10.86
C ASP A 108 -4.19 -30.68 -10.14
N PRO A 109 -5.38 -30.42 -10.71
CA PRO A 109 -6.43 -29.61 -10.07
C PRO A 109 -6.89 -30.09 -8.69
N ALA A 110 -6.58 -31.33 -8.30
CA ALA A 110 -6.81 -31.85 -6.96
C ALA A 110 -5.82 -31.33 -5.90
N VAL A 111 -4.72 -30.66 -6.28
CA VAL A 111 -3.81 -30.02 -5.32
C VAL A 111 -4.53 -28.86 -4.62
N PRO A 112 -4.65 -28.89 -3.27
CA PRO A 112 -5.39 -27.86 -2.55
C PRO A 112 -4.63 -26.52 -2.53
N PRO A 113 -5.30 -25.38 -2.79
CA PRO A 113 -4.72 -24.06 -2.59
C PRO A 113 -4.25 -23.85 -1.15
N THR A 114 -3.03 -23.30 -0.97
CA THR A 114 -2.56 -22.86 0.36
C THR A 114 -3.23 -21.52 0.69
N ILE A 115 -3.84 -21.42 1.87
CA ILE A 115 -4.48 -20.20 2.38
C ILE A 115 -3.82 -19.74 3.68
N VAL A 116 -3.35 -18.49 3.70
CA VAL A 116 -2.69 -17.85 4.84
C VAL A 116 -3.35 -16.53 5.17
N LEU A 117 -3.67 -16.30 6.45
CA LEU A 117 -4.13 -15.01 6.95
C LEU A 117 -3.40 -14.59 8.22
N PHE A 118 -3.09 -13.30 8.34
CA PHE A 118 -2.53 -12.72 9.56
C PHE A 118 -2.98 -11.28 9.76
N THR A 119 -2.88 -10.80 11.01
CA THR A 119 -3.22 -9.43 11.37
C THR A 119 -1.99 -8.53 11.48
N GLN A 120 -2.20 -7.23 11.30
CA GLN A 120 -1.21 -6.19 11.56
C GLN A 120 -1.87 -5.02 12.27
N ASN A 121 -1.49 -4.75 13.51
CA ASN A 121 -1.86 -3.51 14.21
C ASN A 121 -1.17 -2.33 13.51
N LYS A 122 -1.93 -1.30 13.16
CA LYS A 122 -1.42 -0.14 12.40
C LYS A 122 -2.32 1.06 12.67
N THR A 123 -1.72 2.20 13.01
CA THR A 123 -2.46 3.46 13.08
C THR A 123 -2.81 3.94 11.68
N LEU A 124 -4.10 4.13 11.43
CA LEU A 124 -4.70 4.51 10.16
C LEU A 124 -5.33 5.90 10.26
N ILE A 125 -6.19 6.15 11.24
CA ILE A 125 -7.01 7.37 11.42
C ILE A 125 -6.16 8.61 11.74
N ASP A 126 -5.09 8.42 12.51
CA ASP A 126 -4.18 9.47 12.97
C ASP A 126 -2.79 9.38 12.34
N SER A 127 -2.73 8.87 11.10
CA SER A 127 -1.53 8.78 10.28
C SER A 127 -0.77 10.11 10.22
N PRO A 128 0.49 10.18 10.72
CA PRO A 128 1.33 11.38 10.61
C PRO A 128 1.61 11.77 9.15
N MET A 129 1.56 10.80 8.24
CA MET A 129 1.70 11.01 6.79
C MET A 129 0.44 11.67 6.22
N ALA A 130 -0.77 11.16 6.55
CA ALA A 130 -2.03 11.77 6.14
C ALA A 130 -2.19 13.22 6.65
N ARG A 131 -1.68 13.52 7.85
CA ARG A 131 -1.69 14.90 8.40
C ARG A 131 -0.75 15.87 7.68
N ARG A 132 0.39 15.41 7.14
CA ARG A 132 1.43 16.27 6.55
C ARG A 132 1.50 16.26 5.02
N GLY A 133 0.76 15.36 4.38
CA GLY A 133 0.92 15.03 2.96
C GLY A 133 2.06 14.04 2.71
N ALA A 134 1.94 13.23 1.66
CA ALA A 134 3.00 12.33 1.20
C ALA A 134 3.87 13.04 0.15
N LYS A 135 5.19 12.92 0.25
CA LYS A 135 6.11 13.29 -0.83
C LYS A 135 6.17 12.13 -1.82
N ILE A 136 5.87 12.41 -3.09
CA ILE A 136 5.84 11.42 -4.17
C ILE A 136 6.99 11.71 -5.15
N VAL A 137 7.67 10.68 -5.63
CA VAL A 137 8.55 10.76 -6.82
C VAL A 137 7.95 10.00 -8.00
N LEU A 138 8.48 10.22 -9.19
CA LEU A 138 8.10 9.50 -10.41
C LEU A 138 9.13 8.40 -10.69
N VAL A 139 8.66 7.21 -11.06
CA VAL A 139 9.47 6.05 -11.46
C VAL A 139 8.81 5.40 -12.66
N ASP A 140 9.58 4.79 -13.56
CA ASP A 140 9.03 4.04 -14.69
C ASP A 140 8.13 2.87 -14.21
N ASP A 141 7.13 2.48 -14.98
CA ASP A 141 6.28 1.33 -14.66
C ASP A 141 6.74 0.05 -15.38
N LEU A 142 7.79 -0.58 -14.85
CA LEU A 142 8.32 -1.86 -15.36
C LEU A 142 7.58 -3.10 -14.81
N ARG A 143 6.35 -2.95 -14.28
CA ARG A 143 5.51 -4.09 -13.87
C ARG A 143 4.98 -4.84 -15.10
N TRP A 144 4.51 -6.07 -14.89
CA TRP A 144 3.84 -6.84 -15.94
C TRP A 144 2.55 -6.17 -16.48
N GLY A 145 2.02 -6.70 -17.58
CA GLY A 145 0.80 -6.20 -18.23
C GLY A 145 -0.53 -6.69 -17.66
N ARG A 146 -0.57 -7.16 -16.41
CA ARG A 146 -1.80 -7.67 -15.73
C ARG A 146 -1.91 -7.15 -14.28
N CYS A 147 -1.56 -5.89 -14.06
CA CYS A 147 -1.66 -5.20 -12.76
C CYS A 147 -3.09 -5.10 -12.22
N ASP A 148 -4.10 -5.40 -13.05
CA ASP A 148 -5.47 -5.59 -12.60
C ASP A 148 -5.60 -6.78 -11.62
N ILE A 149 -4.83 -7.86 -11.80
CA ILE A 149 -4.83 -9.04 -10.92
C ILE A 149 -4.04 -8.72 -9.65
N LYS A 150 -4.64 -8.95 -8.47
CA LYS A 150 -3.98 -8.71 -7.18
C LYS A 150 -3.05 -9.86 -6.78
N THR A 151 -2.05 -10.13 -7.61
CA THR A 151 -1.01 -11.16 -7.41
C THR A 151 0.06 -10.74 -6.41
N VAL A 152 0.83 -11.70 -5.89
CA VAL A 152 2.01 -11.48 -5.03
C VAL A 152 3.30 -11.14 -5.79
N GLN A 153 3.26 -10.85 -7.10
CA GLN A 153 4.38 -10.33 -7.90
C GLN A 153 4.76 -8.87 -7.53
N LEU A 154 5.10 -8.65 -6.27
CA LEU A 154 5.29 -7.34 -5.63
C LEU A 154 6.75 -6.87 -5.60
N LEU A 155 7.68 -7.61 -6.21
CA LEU A 155 9.10 -7.26 -6.23
C LEU A 155 9.35 -5.88 -6.86
N TYR A 156 8.80 -5.61 -8.04
CA TYR A 156 9.00 -4.31 -8.69
C TYR A 156 8.39 -3.13 -7.91
N PRO A 157 7.13 -3.19 -7.43
CA PRO A 157 6.60 -2.19 -6.50
C PRO A 157 7.48 -1.97 -5.26
N SER A 158 8.06 -3.02 -4.69
CA SER A 158 8.98 -2.92 -3.55
C SER A 158 10.27 -2.18 -3.90
N LEU A 159 10.86 -2.47 -5.08
CA LEU A 159 12.04 -1.76 -5.58
C LEU A 159 11.73 -0.27 -5.84
N ALA A 160 10.61 0.05 -6.48
CA ALA A 160 10.18 1.43 -6.70
C ALA A 160 9.94 2.18 -5.38
N LYS A 161 9.41 1.50 -4.36
CA LYS A 161 9.23 2.04 -3.01
C LYS A 161 10.55 2.36 -2.32
N MET A 162 11.56 1.53 -2.52
CA MET A 162 12.91 1.77 -2.00
C MET A 162 13.62 2.91 -2.75
N ALA A 163 13.52 2.97 -4.08
CA ALA A 163 14.04 4.09 -4.87
C ALA A 163 13.41 5.44 -4.47
N ALA A 164 12.12 5.46 -4.11
CA ALA A 164 11.47 6.64 -3.52
C ALA A 164 12.06 7.00 -2.15
N LYS A 165 12.24 6.02 -1.27
CA LYS A 165 12.79 6.21 0.08
C LYS A 165 14.23 6.74 0.05
N GLU A 166 15.06 6.28 -0.89
CA GLU A 166 16.43 6.77 -1.13
C GLU A 166 16.46 8.25 -1.55
N GLN A 167 15.46 8.70 -2.32
CA GLN A 167 15.24 10.11 -2.65
C GLN A 167 14.55 10.90 -1.52
N GLY A 168 14.41 10.31 -0.32
CA GLY A 168 13.73 10.89 0.83
C GLY A 168 12.27 11.19 0.56
N ALA A 169 11.57 10.35 -0.20
CA ALA A 169 10.14 10.43 -0.49
C ALA A 169 9.36 9.30 0.22
N ASP A 170 8.05 9.47 0.34
CA ASP A 170 7.14 8.53 1.01
C ASP A 170 6.59 7.46 0.06
N ASP A 171 6.54 7.76 -1.23
CA ASP A 171 6.09 6.84 -2.27
C ASP A 171 6.64 7.18 -3.66
N ALA A 172 6.46 6.26 -4.60
CA ALA A 172 6.53 6.54 -6.02
C ALA A 172 5.14 6.47 -6.66
N TRP A 173 4.91 7.31 -7.66
CA TRP A 173 3.95 7.08 -8.74
C TRP A 173 4.68 6.49 -9.94
N LEU A 174 4.07 5.48 -10.54
CA LEU A 174 4.59 4.74 -11.67
C LEU A 174 4.11 5.37 -12.97
N VAL A 175 4.98 5.41 -13.98
CA VAL A 175 4.72 6.08 -15.27
C VAL A 175 4.95 5.11 -16.43
N ARG A 176 3.95 4.96 -17.29
CA ARG A 176 3.99 4.15 -18.52
C ARG A 176 3.53 5.01 -19.69
N ASP A 177 4.28 4.99 -20.79
CA ASP A 177 3.93 5.70 -22.03
C ASP A 177 3.60 7.19 -21.82
N GLY A 178 4.33 7.85 -20.91
CA GLY A 178 4.14 9.26 -20.54
C GLY A 178 2.94 9.55 -19.62
N LEU A 179 2.18 8.53 -19.21
CA LEU A 179 1.01 8.65 -18.34
C LEU A 179 1.27 8.02 -16.97
N VAL A 180 0.70 8.62 -15.92
CA VAL A 180 0.70 8.01 -14.58
C VAL A 180 -0.22 6.79 -14.60
N THR A 181 0.26 5.65 -14.10
CA THR A 181 -0.57 4.45 -13.89
C THR A 181 -1.14 4.47 -12.47
N GLU A 182 -0.34 4.14 -11.48
CA GLU A 182 -0.68 4.17 -10.06
C GLU A 182 0.56 4.26 -9.17
N GLY A 183 0.40 4.36 -7.84
CA GLY A 183 1.50 4.30 -6.88
C GLY A 183 1.94 2.86 -6.57
N THR A 184 3.02 2.69 -5.78
CA THR A 184 3.57 1.35 -5.50
C THR A 184 2.61 0.41 -4.74
N SER A 185 1.54 0.93 -4.14
CA SER A 185 0.56 0.13 -3.39
C SER A 185 -0.82 0.79 -3.28
N ASN A 186 -1.15 1.68 -4.21
CA ASN A 186 -2.32 2.56 -4.15
C ASN A 186 -2.60 3.16 -5.53
N ASN A 187 -3.86 3.48 -5.84
CA ASN A 187 -4.17 4.19 -7.09
C ASN A 187 -3.70 5.66 -7.03
N ALA A 188 -3.57 6.31 -8.19
CA ALA A 188 -3.30 7.74 -8.30
C ALA A 188 -4.53 8.50 -8.82
N HIS A 189 -4.72 9.72 -8.33
CA HIS A 189 -5.73 10.66 -8.82
C HIS A 189 -5.27 12.11 -8.61
N ILE A 190 -5.87 13.02 -9.35
CA ILE A 190 -5.64 14.46 -9.27
C ILE A 190 -6.97 15.19 -9.23
N VAL A 191 -6.99 16.39 -8.65
CA VAL A 191 -8.10 17.34 -8.73
C VAL A 191 -7.64 18.51 -9.59
N THR A 192 -8.32 18.77 -10.70
CA THR A 192 -7.98 19.88 -11.59
C THR A 192 -8.28 21.23 -10.94
N THR A 193 -7.75 22.32 -11.50
CA THR A 193 -7.97 23.68 -10.99
C THR A 193 -9.42 24.16 -11.11
N ASP A 194 -10.22 23.52 -11.97
CA ASP A 194 -11.68 23.68 -12.09
C ASP A 194 -12.49 22.61 -11.33
N GLY A 195 -11.84 21.81 -10.47
CA GLY A 195 -12.52 20.96 -9.48
C GLY A 195 -12.96 19.57 -9.97
N ARG A 196 -12.50 19.10 -11.13
CA ARG A 196 -12.78 17.74 -11.64
C ARG A 196 -11.80 16.74 -11.04
N ILE A 197 -12.28 15.56 -10.64
CA ILE A 197 -11.44 14.46 -10.19
C ILE A 197 -11.03 13.64 -11.42
N VAL A 198 -9.73 13.53 -11.69
CA VAL A 198 -9.20 12.69 -12.77
C VAL A 198 -8.49 11.49 -12.16
N THR A 199 -8.83 10.29 -12.63
CA THR A 199 -8.16 9.04 -12.26
C THR A 199 -8.11 8.10 -13.46
N ARG A 200 -7.10 7.25 -13.57
CA ARG A 200 -6.98 6.34 -14.72
C ARG A 200 -8.16 5.37 -14.77
N HIS A 201 -8.67 5.09 -15.98
CA HIS A 201 -9.70 4.08 -16.20
C HIS A 201 -9.25 2.71 -15.70
N LEU A 202 -10.21 1.87 -15.29
CA LEU A 202 -9.92 0.48 -14.96
C LEU A 202 -9.50 -0.31 -16.21
N GLY A 203 -8.48 -1.14 -16.06
CA GLY A 203 -7.85 -1.89 -17.14
C GLY A 203 -6.58 -2.58 -16.67
N PRO A 204 -5.84 -3.26 -17.56
CA PRO A 204 -4.70 -4.12 -17.19
C PRO A 204 -3.52 -3.42 -16.50
N ASP A 205 -3.39 -2.09 -16.60
CA ASP A 205 -2.26 -1.34 -16.02
C ASP A 205 -2.43 -0.94 -14.54
N ILE A 206 -3.65 -1.01 -14.00
CA ILE A 206 -3.93 -0.57 -12.62
C ILE A 206 -4.81 -1.55 -11.85
N LEU A 207 -4.57 -1.65 -10.55
CA LEU A 207 -5.42 -2.44 -9.67
C LEU A 207 -6.77 -1.72 -9.44
N SER A 208 -7.88 -2.45 -9.54
CA SER A 208 -9.20 -1.94 -9.13
C SER A 208 -9.26 -1.76 -7.60
N GLY A 209 -8.87 -0.58 -7.09
CA GLY A 209 -8.83 -0.28 -5.66
C GLY A 209 -10.21 -0.20 -5.01
N ILE A 210 -10.42 -0.89 -3.88
CA ILE A 210 -11.66 -0.76 -3.08
C ILE A 210 -11.81 0.67 -2.55
N THR A 211 -10.74 1.24 -1.99
CA THR A 211 -10.68 2.63 -1.54
C THR A 211 -10.95 3.64 -2.67
N ARG A 212 -10.46 3.35 -3.89
CA ARG A 212 -10.78 4.15 -5.10
C ARG A 212 -12.28 4.07 -5.41
N ALA A 213 -12.86 2.87 -5.43
CA ALA A 213 -14.29 2.70 -5.69
C ALA A 213 -15.17 3.42 -4.65
N ALA A 214 -14.84 3.31 -3.36
CA ALA A 214 -15.53 4.03 -2.28
C ALA A 214 -15.39 5.56 -2.43
N MET A 215 -14.20 6.06 -2.75
CA MET A 215 -13.94 7.49 -2.98
C MET A 215 -14.75 8.03 -4.18
N LEU A 216 -14.74 7.33 -5.32
CA LEU A 216 -15.49 7.76 -6.51
C LEU A 216 -17.00 7.72 -6.28
N ARG A 217 -17.51 6.72 -5.56
CA ARG A 217 -18.92 6.68 -5.14
C ARG A 217 -19.29 7.90 -4.30
N ILE A 218 -18.51 8.22 -3.27
CA ILE A 218 -18.75 9.38 -2.39
C ILE A 218 -18.67 10.71 -3.19
N ALA A 219 -17.70 10.83 -4.10
CA ALA A 219 -17.57 12.00 -4.96
C ALA A 219 -18.79 12.18 -5.89
N HIS A 220 -19.29 11.09 -6.48
CA HIS A 220 -20.50 11.09 -7.28
C HIS A 220 -21.75 11.44 -6.47
N GLU A 221 -21.91 10.89 -5.25
CA GLU A 221 -22.97 11.24 -4.30
C GLU A 221 -22.96 12.72 -3.90
N GLN A 222 -21.80 13.39 -3.97
CA GLN A 222 -21.63 14.83 -3.72
C GLN A 222 -21.77 15.69 -4.99
N GLY A 223 -22.08 15.11 -6.14
CA GLY A 223 -22.21 15.82 -7.42
C GLY A 223 -20.90 16.30 -8.03
N LEU A 224 -19.75 15.74 -7.61
CA LEU A 224 -18.45 16.06 -8.19
C LEU A 224 -18.30 15.38 -9.57
N VAL A 225 -17.65 16.09 -10.49
CA VAL A 225 -17.35 15.57 -11.84
C VAL A 225 -16.12 14.67 -11.78
N ILE A 226 -16.25 13.47 -12.35
CA ILE A 226 -15.20 12.43 -12.38
C ILE A 226 -14.84 12.14 -13.84
N GLU A 227 -13.55 12.15 -14.16
CA GLU A 227 -13.01 11.75 -15.46
C GLU A 227 -12.13 10.51 -15.31
N GLU A 228 -12.58 9.38 -15.87
CA GLU A 228 -11.81 8.13 -15.91
C GLU A 228 -10.89 8.08 -17.14
N ARG A 229 -9.73 8.74 -17.05
CA ARG A 229 -8.71 8.80 -18.11
C ARG A 229 -7.28 8.86 -17.57
N GLY A 230 -6.31 8.56 -18.42
CA GLY A 230 -4.90 8.82 -18.11
C GLY A 230 -4.63 10.33 -17.97
N PHE A 231 -3.64 10.66 -17.15
CA PHE A 231 -3.09 12.00 -16.99
C PHE A 231 -1.56 11.94 -16.99
N THR A 232 -0.91 13.01 -17.46
CA THR A 232 0.55 13.07 -17.53
C THR A 232 1.17 13.52 -16.19
N PRO A 233 2.46 13.26 -15.96
CA PRO A 233 3.19 13.86 -14.85
C PRO A 233 3.12 15.40 -14.79
N ASP A 234 2.99 16.08 -15.92
CA ASP A 234 2.91 17.55 -15.96
C ASP A 234 1.49 18.05 -15.67
N GLU A 235 0.45 17.32 -16.10
CA GLU A 235 -0.93 17.57 -15.67
C GLU A 235 -1.04 17.43 -14.14
N ALA A 236 -0.39 16.42 -13.55
CA ALA A 236 -0.35 16.23 -12.11
C ALA A 236 0.40 17.34 -11.34
N LYS A 237 1.42 17.96 -11.94
CA LYS A 237 2.11 19.13 -11.36
C LYS A 237 1.28 20.42 -11.46
N ALA A 238 0.38 20.50 -12.45
CA ALA A 238 -0.49 21.64 -12.69
C ALA A 238 -1.85 21.55 -11.96
N ALA A 239 -2.20 20.37 -11.44
CA ALA A 239 -3.40 20.11 -10.66
C ALA A 239 -3.48 20.95 -9.38
N ALA A 240 -4.70 21.17 -8.87
CA ALA A 240 -4.94 21.81 -7.58
C ALA A 240 -4.57 20.87 -6.42
N GLU A 241 -4.92 19.59 -6.53
CA GLU A 241 -4.52 18.54 -5.59
C GLU A 241 -4.07 17.27 -6.33
N ALA A 242 -3.20 16.49 -5.69
CA ALA A 242 -2.66 15.23 -6.21
C ALA A 242 -2.58 14.23 -5.05
N SER A 243 -3.17 13.05 -5.25
CA SER A 243 -3.50 12.16 -4.13
C SER A 243 -3.52 10.68 -4.47
N SER A 244 -3.31 9.87 -3.44
CA SER A 244 -3.27 8.41 -3.49
C SER A 244 -4.18 7.86 -2.39
N PRO A 245 -5.32 7.21 -2.71
CA PRO A 245 -6.18 6.65 -1.68
C PRO A 245 -5.53 5.39 -1.14
N ARG A 246 -5.32 5.35 0.17
CA ARG A 246 -4.88 4.16 0.91
C ARG A 246 -5.76 3.96 2.14
N ASP A 247 -5.50 2.90 2.87
CA ASP A 247 -6.18 2.59 4.14
C ASP A 247 -5.88 3.60 5.27
N ASP A 248 -4.90 4.50 5.12
CA ASP A 248 -4.67 5.55 6.10
C ASP A 248 -5.61 6.74 5.88
N LEU A 249 -6.33 7.08 6.95
CA LEU A 249 -7.38 8.09 6.99
C LEU A 249 -6.88 9.31 7.78
N ARG A 250 -7.68 10.37 7.77
CA ARG A 250 -7.50 11.54 8.64
C ARG A 250 -8.77 11.75 9.42
N HIS A 251 -8.68 11.82 10.75
CA HIS A 251 -9.83 12.24 11.55
C HIS A 251 -10.21 13.68 11.22
N GLY A 252 -11.45 13.89 10.74
CA GLY A 252 -12.07 15.20 10.71
C GLY A 252 -12.34 15.63 12.16
N GLY A 253 -11.67 16.69 12.63
CA GLY A 253 -11.79 17.12 14.03
C GLY A 253 -13.21 17.61 14.34
N GLY A 254 -13.97 16.84 15.13
CA GLY A 254 -15.38 17.15 15.37
C GLY A 254 -16.19 16.19 16.23
N VAL A 255 -15.61 15.51 17.23
CA VAL A 255 -16.41 14.82 18.27
C VAL A 255 -15.99 15.32 19.65
N ASP A 256 -16.82 16.18 20.22
CA ASP A 256 -16.68 16.67 21.61
C ASP A 256 -16.87 15.50 22.60
N ARG A 257 -15.79 15.09 23.27
CA ARG A 257 -15.82 14.16 24.40
C ARG A 257 -15.26 14.84 25.64
N ARG A 258 -16.12 15.59 26.33
CA ARG A 258 -15.87 16.14 27.68
C ARG A 258 -15.94 15.05 28.76
N HIS A 259 -14.95 15.05 29.67
CA HIS A 259 -14.82 14.24 30.91
C HIS A 259 -14.61 12.71 30.69
N ALA A 260 -13.81 11.97 31.48
CA ALA A 260 -12.91 12.24 32.62
C ALA A 260 -11.77 11.16 32.65
N ASP A 261 -10.78 11.08 33.55
CA ASP A 261 -10.42 11.89 34.73
C ASP A 261 -8.91 12.23 34.76
N ARG A 262 -8.09 11.59 35.62
CA ARG A 262 -6.77 12.14 36.04
C ARG A 262 -5.71 11.08 36.41
N ARG A 263 -4.46 11.58 36.56
CA ARG A 263 -3.28 11.01 37.27
C ARG A 263 -2.54 9.89 36.52
N ARG A 264 -1.20 9.75 36.55
CA ARG A 264 -0.13 10.31 37.43
C ARG A 264 1.18 10.52 36.65
N HIS A 265 2.11 11.32 37.22
CA HIS A 265 3.46 11.55 36.67
C HIS A 265 4.43 10.37 36.81
N ALA A 266 5.34 10.22 35.84
CA ALA A 266 6.68 9.67 36.04
C ALA A 266 7.69 10.42 35.13
N ARG A 267 8.90 10.70 35.62
CA ARG A 267 9.97 11.39 34.86
C ARG A 267 10.85 10.37 34.12
N PRO A 268 11.36 10.69 32.91
CA PRO A 268 12.26 9.78 32.18
C PRO A 268 13.67 9.73 32.81
N ARG A 269 14.30 8.54 32.80
CA ARG A 269 15.73 8.36 33.07
C ARG A 269 16.56 8.61 31.81
N ARG A 270 17.82 9.03 31.99
CA ARG A 270 18.79 9.31 30.93
C ARG A 270 19.62 8.08 30.60
N GLU A 271 19.95 7.87 29.33
CA GLU A 271 20.98 6.93 28.86
C GLU A 271 22.34 7.64 28.70
N PRO A 272 23.48 6.96 28.94
CA PRO A 272 24.82 7.38 28.51
C PRO A 272 25.22 6.81 27.13
N PRO A 273 26.28 7.33 26.48
CA PRO A 273 26.42 7.30 25.02
C PRO A 273 27.33 6.19 24.45
N ALA A 274 27.23 6.03 23.13
CA ALA A 274 28.00 5.10 22.32
C ALA A 274 29.50 5.44 22.19
N ARG A 275 30.31 4.38 22.08
CA ARG A 275 31.65 4.27 21.47
C ARG A 275 31.73 2.83 20.92
N GLY A 276 32.35 2.50 19.79
CA GLY A 276 33.01 3.31 18.76
C GLY A 276 33.99 2.43 17.97
N LEU A 277 34.08 2.64 16.64
CA LEU A 277 35.14 2.14 15.74
C LEU A 277 35.33 0.60 15.61
N TYR A 278 35.24 0.07 14.38
CA TYR A 278 36.45 -0.14 13.57
C TYR A 278 36.10 -0.27 12.07
N ARG A 279 37.03 0.16 11.22
CA ARG A 279 36.99 0.10 9.75
C ARG A 279 37.97 -0.98 9.29
N ARG A 280 37.57 -1.85 8.36
CA ARG A 280 38.47 -2.58 7.45
C ARG A 280 37.76 -2.83 6.11
N GLU A 281 38.54 -2.70 5.04
CA GLU A 281 38.19 -2.93 3.64
C GLU A 281 39.47 -3.50 2.97
N PRO A 282 39.46 -3.98 1.71
CA PRO A 282 39.44 -5.42 1.45
C PRO A 282 40.64 -5.91 0.61
N GLU A 283 40.77 -7.23 0.42
CA GLU A 283 41.58 -7.81 -0.65
C GLU A 283 40.83 -8.95 -1.38
N ASP A 284 40.53 -8.66 -2.65
CA ASP A 284 40.44 -9.47 -3.88
C ASP A 284 40.16 -10.99 -3.90
N GLY A 285 39.37 -11.38 -4.92
CA GLY A 285 39.51 -12.66 -5.61
C GLY A 285 38.25 -13.47 -5.86
N ASP A 286 37.40 -13.08 -6.83
CA ASP A 286 37.15 -13.92 -8.04
C ASP A 286 36.10 -13.36 -9.02
N LEU A 287 36.20 -13.81 -10.28
CA LEU A 287 35.53 -13.29 -11.46
C LEU A 287 34.06 -13.75 -11.61
N ILE A 288 33.13 -12.80 -11.81
CA ILE A 288 31.79 -13.06 -12.37
C ILE A 288 31.46 -12.01 -13.45
N ALA A 289 30.74 -12.45 -14.50
CA ALA A 289 30.55 -11.77 -15.78
C ALA A 289 30.08 -10.30 -15.73
N ALA A 290 30.59 -9.51 -16.67
CA ALA A 290 30.25 -8.10 -16.83
C ALA A 290 28.82 -7.90 -17.35
N VAL A 291 27.90 -7.51 -16.46
CA VAL A 291 26.66 -6.84 -16.83
C VAL A 291 27.00 -5.43 -17.37
N PRO A 292 26.46 -4.98 -18.52
CA PRO A 292 26.74 -3.64 -19.02
C PRO A 292 26.27 -2.58 -18.03
N ARG A 293 27.22 -1.78 -17.52
CA ARG A 293 26.94 -0.67 -16.60
C ARG A 293 26.07 0.36 -17.32
N ARG A 294 24.79 0.47 -16.93
CA ARG A 294 24.00 1.67 -17.25
C ARG A 294 24.71 2.90 -16.65
N PRO A 295 24.69 4.06 -17.33
CA PRO A 295 25.23 5.29 -16.76
C PRO A 295 24.50 5.65 -15.46
N PRO A 296 25.15 6.36 -14.53
CA PRO A 296 24.51 6.77 -13.29
C PRO A 296 23.27 7.62 -13.59
N VAL A 297 22.14 7.23 -13.01
CA VAL A 297 20.92 8.04 -13.02
C VAL A 297 21.23 9.34 -12.27
N GLN A 298 21.00 10.48 -12.91
CA GLN A 298 21.23 11.77 -12.26
C GLN A 298 20.30 11.92 -11.03
N PRO A 299 20.75 12.60 -9.96
CA PRO A 299 19.95 12.75 -8.75
C PRO A 299 18.68 13.57 -9.03
N ASN A 300 17.53 12.88 -9.09
CA ASN A 300 16.23 13.52 -9.27
C ASN A 300 15.89 14.43 -8.07
N THR A 301 15.23 15.55 -8.39
CA THR A 301 15.20 16.74 -7.54
C THR A 301 14.32 16.59 -6.29
N VAL A 302 14.81 17.08 -5.15
CA VAL A 302 14.06 17.19 -3.89
C VAL A 302 13.39 18.56 -3.79
N PHE A 303 12.05 18.60 -3.70
CA PHE A 303 11.27 19.84 -3.64
C PHE A 303 10.81 20.22 -2.21
N GLY A 304 10.71 21.52 -1.93
CA GLY A 304 10.68 22.14 -0.58
C GLY A 304 9.30 22.45 0.04
N LYS A 305 9.29 23.30 1.10
CA LYS A 305 8.14 23.62 2.01
C LYS A 305 7.50 25.02 1.83
N TRP A 306 6.37 25.30 2.54
CA TRP A 306 5.65 26.58 2.86
C TRP A 306 4.12 26.69 2.54
N LYS A 307 3.37 27.48 3.35
CA LYS A 307 2.02 27.19 3.91
C LYS A 307 0.82 28.11 3.52
N ASP A 308 -0.38 27.57 3.81
CA ASP A 308 -1.57 28.17 4.47
C ASP A 308 -2.86 28.54 3.69
N THR A 309 -4.00 28.51 4.40
CA THR A 309 -5.20 27.71 4.05
C THR A 309 -6.56 28.47 4.08
N THR A 310 -7.64 27.87 3.54
CA THR A 310 -8.88 27.48 4.30
C THR A 310 -10.09 27.11 3.42
N LYS A 311 -10.57 25.86 3.54
CA LYS A 311 -11.98 25.37 3.64
C LYS A 311 -12.09 23.87 3.28
N PHE A 312 -13.17 23.24 3.72
CA PHE A 312 -13.54 21.80 3.59
C PHE A 312 -12.84 20.79 4.52
N GLY A 313 -13.67 19.85 5.00
CA GLY A 313 -13.35 18.86 6.02
C GLY A 313 -13.57 17.43 5.54
N THR A 314 -12.86 17.05 4.48
CA THR A 314 -12.61 15.68 4.02
C THR A 314 -11.12 15.60 3.66
N SER A 315 -10.51 14.41 3.75
CA SER A 315 -9.04 14.17 3.79
C SER A 315 -8.15 15.03 2.86
N THR A 316 -7.77 16.23 3.30
CA THR A 316 -6.91 17.14 2.53
C THR A 316 -5.44 16.70 2.56
N ILE A 317 -4.79 16.61 1.40
CA ILE A 317 -3.34 16.48 1.28
C ILE A 317 -2.72 17.88 1.25
N SER A 318 -1.78 18.15 2.17
CA SER A 318 -1.06 19.43 2.22
C SER A 318 0.17 19.42 1.30
N LEU A 319 0.12 20.20 0.22
CA LEU A 319 1.29 20.64 -0.55
C LEU A 319 1.38 22.17 -0.58
N ILE A 320 2.38 22.71 -1.26
CA ILE A 320 3.16 23.86 -0.77
C ILE A 320 3.42 24.90 -1.87
N ARG A 321 3.50 26.20 -1.52
CA ARG A 321 3.92 27.26 -2.48
C ARG A 321 4.71 28.41 -1.84
N ARG A 322 5.47 29.13 -2.68
CA ARG A 322 6.09 30.46 -2.42
C ARG A 322 5.62 31.45 -3.48
N SER A 323 5.60 32.74 -3.15
CA SER A 323 5.30 33.86 -4.05
C SER A 323 6.38 34.08 -5.12
N PRO A 324 6.04 34.70 -6.27
CA PRO A 324 7.00 35.04 -7.33
C PRO A 324 7.98 36.14 -6.90
N ALA A 325 9.14 36.18 -7.57
CA ALA A 325 10.08 37.29 -7.46
C ALA A 325 9.53 38.52 -8.20
N THR A 326 9.75 39.70 -7.64
CA THR A 326 9.51 40.97 -8.33
C THR A 326 10.59 41.15 -9.39
N GLU A 327 10.20 41.29 -10.65
CA GLU A 327 11.06 41.96 -11.64
C GLU A 327 11.16 43.43 -11.24
N GLN A 328 12.39 43.94 -11.12
CA GLN A 328 12.67 45.36 -11.30
C GLN A 328 13.47 45.52 -12.58
N SER A 329 12.87 46.26 -13.50
CA SER A 329 13.46 46.76 -14.73
C SER A 329 14.66 47.67 -14.45
N MET A 330 15.63 47.64 -15.38
CA MET A 330 16.22 48.90 -15.87
C MET A 330 15.31 49.46 -16.95
#